data_AF-A0A355PJ71-F1
#
_entry.id   AF-A0A355PJ71-F1
#
_cell.length_a   1.000
_cell.length_b   1.000
_cell.length_c   1.000
_cell.angle_alpha   90.00
_cell.angle_beta   90.00
_cell.angle_gamma   90.00
#
_symmetry.space_group_name_H-M   'P 1'
#
loop_
_entity.id
_entity.type
_entity.pdbx_description
1 polymer ?
#
loop_
_entity_poly.entity_id
_entity_poly.type
_entity_poly.pdbx_seq_one_letter_code
_entity_poly.pdbx_strand_id
1 'polypeptide(L)' 'MPLLQEKLKAPPLPLSVVARPRLNDFFALHERVRLLVVQAPSGYGKTTLLAERLPALEQEAAW' A
#
# COMPACT_ATOMS: atom_id res chain seq x y z
N MET A 1 18.40 10.21 -14.95
CA MET A 1 17.52 9.29 -15.72
C MET A 1 16.08 9.73 -15.49
N PRO A 2 15.21 9.70 -16.52
CA PRO A 2 13.78 9.94 -16.33
C PRO A 2 13.16 8.80 -15.51
N LEU A 3 12.12 9.12 -14.73
CA LEU A 3 11.30 8.14 -14.01
C LEU A 3 10.36 7.43 -14.99
N LEU A 4 10.11 6.13 -14.76
CA LEU A 4 9.11 5.36 -15.50
C LEU A 4 7.71 5.71 -14.98
N GLN A 5 6.88 6.34 -15.83
CA GLN A 5 5.57 6.85 -15.44
C GLN A 5 4.64 5.74 -14.94
N GLU A 6 4.74 4.54 -15.51
CA GLU A 6 3.96 3.36 -15.12
C GLU A 6 4.31 2.88 -13.70
N LYS A 7 5.48 3.24 -13.17
CA LYS A 7 5.91 2.89 -11.82
C LYS A 7 5.55 3.93 -10.77
N LEU A 8 4.88 5.01 -11.15
CA LEU A 8 4.39 6.06 -10.24
C LEU A 8 2.92 5.85 -9.85
N LYS A 9 2.41 4.62 -10.01
CA LYS A 9 1.04 4.26 -9.67
C LYS A 9 1.00 2.92 -8.95
N ALA A 10 0.09 2.82 -7.99
CA ALA A 10 -0.21 1.55 -7.35
C ALA A 10 -0.86 0.57 -8.34
N PRO A 11 -0.59 -0.74 -8.22
CA PRO A 11 -1.33 -1.74 -8.97
C PRO A 11 -2.81 -1.70 -8.57
N PRO A 12 -3.74 -1.97 -9.51
CA PRO A 12 -5.17 -1.99 -9.21
C PRO A 12 -5.51 -3.11 -8.22
N LEU A 13 -6.54 -2.88 -7.41
CA LEU A 13 -7.05 -3.89 -6.49
C LEU A 13 -7.78 -5.01 -7.25
N PRO A 14 -7.55 -6.28 -6.89
CA PRO A 14 -8.39 -7.38 -7.36
C PRO A 14 -9.86 -7.18 -6.96
N LEU A 15 -10.80 -7.58 -7.83
CA LEU A 15 -12.24 -7.52 -7.53
C LEU A 15 -12.64 -8.37 -6.32
N SER A 16 -11.88 -9.43 -6.03
CA SER A 16 -12.10 -10.35 -4.91
C SER A 16 -11.36 -9.94 -3.63
N VAL A 17 -11.05 -8.65 -3.47
CA VAL A 17 -10.43 -8.14 -2.25
C VAL A 17 -11.29 -8.43 -1.03
N VAL A 18 -10.66 -9.02 -0.02
CA VAL A 18 -11.25 -9.15 1.31
C VAL A 18 -10.71 -8.00 2.14
N ALA A 19 -11.58 -7.07 2.53
CA ALA A 19 -11.22 -5.92 3.32
C ALA A 19 -10.55 -6.32 4.64
N ARG A 20 -9.52 -5.57 5.05
CA ARG A 20 -8.77 -5.85 6.28
C ARG A 20 -8.76 -4.64 7.22
N PRO A 21 -9.93 -4.20 7.74
CA PRO A 21 -10.06 -2.95 8.49
C PRO A 21 -9.09 -2.85 9.67
N ARG A 22 -8.94 -3.92 10.45
CA ARG A 22 -8.00 -3.97 11.59
C ARG A 22 -6.54 -3.72 11.20
N LEU A 23 -6.12 -4.15 10.01
CA LEU A 23 -4.77 -3.90 9.52
C LEU A 23 -4.66 -2.50 8.91
N ASN A 24 -5.69 -2.04 8.22
CA ASN A 24 -5.75 -0.67 7.68
C ASN A 24 -5.67 0.37 8.80
N ASP A 25 -6.34 0.13 9.92
CA ASP A 25 -6.30 0.99 11.10
C ASP A 25 -4.92 1.00 11.76
N PHE A 26 -4.22 -0.15 11.75
CA PHE A 26 -2.86 -0.28 12.27
C PHE A 26 -1.82 0.43 11.38
N PHE A 27 -1.99 0.36 10.06
CA PHE A 27 -1.12 1.03 9.08
C PHE A 27 -1.55 2.49 8.86
N ALA A 28 -1.34 3.31 9.88
CA ALA A 28 -1.43 4.75 9.79
C ALA A 28 -0.03 5.36 9.56
N LEU A 29 0.12 6.15 8.49
CA LEU A 29 1.25 7.06 8.38
C LEU A 29 0.90 8.31 9.18
N HIS A 30 1.70 8.60 10.20
CA HIS A 30 1.66 9.87 10.93
C HIS A 30 3.04 10.51 10.86
N GLU A 31 3.15 11.81 11.17
CA GLU A 31 4.37 12.61 11.00
C GLU A 31 5.63 12.00 11.65
N ARG A 32 5.47 11.14 12.66
CA ARG A 32 6.57 10.43 13.33
C ARG A 32 7.04 9.13 12.63
N VAL A 33 6.31 8.61 11.64
CA VAL A 33 6.73 7.41 10.89
C VAL A 33 7.66 7.82 9.75
N ARG A 34 8.95 7.53 9.90
CA ARG A 34 9.93 7.75 8.82
C ARG A 34 10.11 6.55 7.89
N LEU A 35 9.77 5.36 8.37
CA LEU A 35 9.80 4.11 7.61
C LEU A 35 8.80 3.12 8.19
N LEU A 36 8.01 2.49 7.33
CA LEU A 36 7.11 1.41 7.67
C LEU A 36 7.47 0.19 6.81
N VAL A 37 7.74 -0.95 7.46
CA VAL A 37 8.07 -2.21 6.77
C VAL A 37 6.92 -3.20 6.96
N VAL A 38 6.39 -3.71 5.84
CA VAL A 38 5.36 -4.76 5.85
C VAL A 38 6.00 -6.10 5.49
N GLN A 39 6.17 -6.97 6.48
CA GLN A 39 6.74 -8.31 6.31
C GLN A 39 5.65 -9.38 6.38
N ALA A 40 5.61 -10.27 5.39
CA ALA A 40 4.83 -11.49 5.35
C ALA A 40 5.34 -12.40 4.22
N PRO A 41 5.06 -13.72 4.24
CA PRO A 41 5.42 -14.61 3.13
C PRO A 41 4.77 -14.20 1.80
N SER A 42 5.23 -14.81 0.70
CA SER A 42 4.61 -14.60 -0.61
C SER A 42 3.13 -15.03 -0.59
N GLY A 43 2.28 -14.34 -1.34
CA GLY A 43 0.84 -14.63 -1.41
C GLY A 43 -0.03 -14.13 -0.24
N TYR A 44 0.55 -13.59 0.84
CA TYR A 44 -0.22 -13.11 2.01
C TYR A 44 -1.00 -11.80 1.80
N GLY A 45 -0.90 -11.20 0.61
CA GLY A 45 -1.63 -9.98 0.25
C GLY A 45 -0.96 -8.67 0.67
N LYS A 46 0.37 -8.63 0.84
CA LYS A 46 1.12 -7.40 1.20
C LYS A 46 0.83 -6.24 0.23
N THR A 47 0.98 -6.49 -1.07
CA THR A 47 0.71 -5.52 -2.13
C THR A 47 -0.74 -5.08 -2.12
N THR A 48 -1.66 -6.03 -1.97
CA THR A 48 -3.11 -5.76 -1.90
C THR A 48 -3.45 -4.87 -0.72
N LEU A 49 -2.91 -5.17 0.46
CA LEU A 49 -3.13 -4.38 1.68
C LEU A 49 -2.63 -2.93 1.53
N LEU A 50 -1.43 -2.74 0.97
CA LEU A 50 -0.89 -1.41 0.74
C LEU A 50 -1.68 -0.63 -0.31
N ALA A 51 -2.08 -1.28 -1.41
CA ALA A 51 -2.92 -0.67 -2.44
C ALA A 51 -4.33 -0.32 -1.91
N GLU A 52 -4.88 -1.11 -0.98
CA GLU A 52 -6.18 -0.86 -0.34
C GLU A 52 -6.11 0.36 0.58
N ARG A 53 -5.00 0.50 1.30
CA ARG A 53 -4.80 1.59 2.27
C ARG A 53 -4.44 2.92 1.62
N LEU A 54 -3.73 2.89 0.50
CA LEU A 54 -3.12 4.08 -0.10
C LEU A 54 -4.08 5.25 -0.35
N PRO A 55 -5.31 5.07 -0.86
CA PRO A 55 -6.25 6.17 -1.05
C PRO A 55 -6.55 6.97 0.23
N ALA A 56 -6.60 6.30 1.39
CA ALA A 56 -6.86 6.93 2.67
C ALA A 56 -5.63 7.64 3.27
N LEU A 57 -4.44 7.41 2.72
CA LEU A 57 -3.21 8.09 3.12
C LEU A 57 -3.00 9.42 2.36
N GLU A 58 -3.72 9.61 1.25
CA GLU A 58 -3.61 10.78 0.36
C GLU A 58 -2.16 11.08 -0.06
N GLN A 59 -1.34 10.03 -0.22
CA GLN A 59 0.06 10.12 -0.64
C GLN A 59 0.24 9.67 -2.08
N GLU A 60 1.22 10.25 -2.76
CA GLU A 60 1.77 9.69 -3.98
C GLU A 60 2.47 8.35 -3.68
N ALA A 61 2.43 7.42 -4.64
CA ALA A 61 3.05 6.11 -4.49
C ALA A 61 3.85 5.70 -5.72
N ALA A 62 4.84 4.86 -5.49
CA ALA A 62 5.65 4.24 -6.52
C ALA A 62 5.85 2.74 -6.24
N TRP A 63 6.10 1.96 -7.28
CA TRP A 63 6.15 0.48 -7.24
C TRP A 63 7.23 -0.16 -8.11
#